data_AF-A0ABD0LZ51-F1
#
_entry.id   AF-A0ABD0LZ51-F1
#
_cell.length_a   1.000
_cell.length_b   1.000
_cell.length_c   1.000
_cell.angle_alpha   90.00
_cell.angle_beta   90.00
_cell.angle_gamma   90.00
#
_symmetry.space_group_name_H-M   'P 1'
#
loop_
_entity.id
_entity.type
_entity.pdbx_description
1 polymer ?
#
loop_
_entity_poly.entity_id
_entity_poly.type
_entity_poly.pdbx_seq_one_letter_code
_entity_poly.pdbx_strand_id
1 'polypeptide(L)'
;MPPKKKSGKGKKKGKKSGKKSGRGTPKFTGEPVNEMTKEFFMVQIKDLENRLARYQHKCDELEVANGQFNEKFVQNETEKRDVIAFWKRQVESKTDEIADLNDRYIGLQQTRDNEREQYELQIQQQRNEYQEMKDQLTSENMILGGKLASLEEFKVQKEDLMAKLKKEMILRVNQVAAEFRKVSNKQMAETTKRTIRENVSINAQLAKMSDKTMELIQENDELKAKEKKQKQQIELLEANEKELAKKNHSSQKIIRMLTEKCRNQEEAIADLELRDQEHQEVEAEAELLRQQVNSTREDIQQLNKENEALEDALEKTRKSLEQTMANKCKLEEILSQAAGALRGALTRTAPEGEEELSDVERRDHMLEQLLNILNSAAAVGLGPDPAILGKQFNQTGAPPVRMPTSARAFRKGDMQMSPLAKGSTLPHYSLGDLGLIPRPKHNIPTFLEATQNLSATTRLGGLRKVLTRSVAVQTVSAPKALFYADQLLSRAPPGTQETVLRDTNQSNTGYMQPSPPLGPITTKKLLTSTAH
;
A
#
# COMPACT_ATOMS: atom_id res chain seq x y z
N MET A 1 11.50 -34.28 -33.52
CA MET A 1 10.58 -35.13 -34.33
C MET A 1 9.77 -34.24 -35.26
N PRO A 2 9.51 -34.63 -36.52
CA PRO A 2 8.92 -33.77 -37.57
C PRO A 2 7.38 -33.74 -37.46
N PRO A 3 6.67 -32.76 -38.05
CA PRO A 3 5.23 -32.88 -38.24
C PRO A 3 4.89 -33.48 -39.59
N LYS A 4 3.91 -34.39 -39.51
CA LYS A 4 3.34 -35.22 -40.56
C LYS A 4 2.50 -34.41 -41.56
N LYS A 5 2.58 -34.80 -42.83
CA LYS A 5 1.56 -34.60 -43.86
C LYS A 5 0.20 -35.13 -43.38
N LYS A 6 -0.88 -34.40 -43.67
CA LYS A 6 -2.18 -34.98 -44.05
C LYS A 6 -2.78 -34.22 -45.23
N SER A 7 -2.79 -34.91 -46.36
CA SER A 7 -3.52 -34.61 -47.58
C SER A 7 -5.00 -35.01 -47.43
N GLY A 8 -5.91 -34.12 -47.81
CA GLY A 8 -7.34 -34.41 -48.00
C GLY A 8 -7.78 -33.95 -49.39
N LYS A 9 -8.08 -34.93 -50.26
CA LYS A 9 -8.56 -34.79 -51.64
C LYS A 9 -9.99 -34.25 -51.71
N GLY A 10 -10.24 -33.33 -52.64
CA GLY A 10 -11.55 -33.08 -53.26
C GLY A 10 -11.39 -33.03 -54.78
N LYS A 11 -12.09 -33.89 -55.51
CA LYS A 11 -11.86 -34.30 -56.92
C LYS A 11 -13.13 -34.02 -57.73
N LYS A 12 -13.01 -33.42 -58.93
CA LYS A 12 -13.85 -33.57 -60.16
C LYS A 12 -13.92 -32.22 -60.91
N LYS A 13 -14.06 -32.13 -62.23
CA LYS A 13 -13.86 -33.01 -63.40
C LYS A 13 -14.15 -32.11 -64.61
N GLY A 14 -13.38 -32.23 -65.69
CA GLY A 14 -13.74 -31.74 -67.04
C GLY A 14 -12.48 -31.59 -67.88
N LYS A 15 -12.07 -32.60 -68.68
CA LYS A 15 -12.41 -32.77 -70.12
C LYS A 15 -12.46 -31.40 -70.83
N LYS A 16 -11.72 -31.13 -71.91
CA LYS A 16 -11.50 -31.97 -73.08
C LYS A 16 -10.52 -31.27 -74.05
N SER A 17 -9.77 -32.09 -74.78
CA SER A 17 -9.34 -31.89 -76.18
C SER A 17 -8.55 -30.64 -76.57
N GLY A 18 -7.22 -30.77 -76.58
CA GLY A 18 -6.40 -30.04 -77.53
C GLY A 18 -6.72 -30.50 -78.96
N LYS A 19 -7.48 -29.69 -79.70
CA LYS A 19 -7.72 -29.85 -81.12
C LYS A 19 -6.87 -28.82 -81.85
N LYS A 20 -5.83 -29.28 -82.55
CA LYS A 20 -5.19 -28.55 -83.64
C LYS A 20 -6.30 -28.12 -84.60
N SER A 21 -6.53 -26.82 -84.73
CA SER A 21 -7.23 -26.24 -85.87
C SER A 21 -6.37 -25.12 -86.40
N GLY A 22 -5.68 -25.37 -87.51
CA GLY A 22 -5.23 -24.30 -88.38
C GLY A 22 -6.45 -23.48 -88.75
N ARG A 23 -6.44 -22.19 -88.42
CA ARG A 23 -7.40 -21.23 -88.93
C ARG A 23 -6.61 -20.36 -89.90
N GLY A 24 -6.83 -20.64 -91.17
CA GLY A 24 -6.28 -19.88 -92.28
C GLY A 24 -6.60 -18.41 -92.11
N THR A 25 -5.60 -17.60 -92.39
CA THR A 25 -5.74 -16.19 -92.77
C THR A 25 -6.83 -16.08 -93.83
N PRO A 26 -7.93 -15.34 -93.59
CA PRO A 26 -8.80 -14.94 -94.67
C PRO A 26 -8.01 -13.96 -95.55
N LYS A 27 -7.70 -14.36 -96.78
CA LYS A 27 -7.32 -13.42 -97.84
C LYS A 27 -8.52 -12.49 -98.04
N PHE A 28 -8.37 -11.24 -97.64
CA PHE A 28 -9.31 -10.17 -97.93
C PHE A 28 -9.22 -9.86 -99.43
N THR A 29 -10.20 -10.32 -100.20
CA THR A 29 -10.43 -9.87 -101.57
C THR A 29 -10.95 -8.45 -101.50
N GLY A 30 -10.15 -7.49 -101.93
CA GLY A 30 -10.53 -6.09 -101.99
C GLY A 30 -11.64 -5.88 -103.02
N GLU A 31 -12.87 -5.76 -102.54
CA GLU A 31 -13.86 -4.88 -103.16
C GLU A 31 -13.60 -3.45 -102.66
N PRO A 32 -13.81 -2.41 -103.50
CA PRO A 32 -13.62 -1.03 -103.10
C PRO A 32 -14.69 -0.67 -102.06
N VAL A 33 -14.31 -0.75 -100.79
CA VAL A 33 -15.11 -0.29 -99.65
C VAL A 33 -15.35 1.20 -99.83
N ASN A 34 -16.62 1.58 -99.94
CA ASN A 34 -17.09 2.96 -100.05
C ASN A 34 -16.38 3.86 -99.01
N GLU A 35 -15.95 5.05 -99.42
CA GLU A 35 -15.09 5.95 -98.62
C GLU A 35 -15.73 6.31 -97.27
N MET A 36 -17.06 6.40 -97.23
CA MET A 36 -17.87 6.60 -96.03
C MET A 36 -17.80 5.42 -95.04
N THR A 37 -17.67 4.18 -95.53
CA THR A 37 -17.52 2.98 -94.71
C THR A 37 -16.10 2.90 -94.13
N LYS A 38 -15.09 3.37 -94.87
CA LYS A 38 -13.71 3.49 -94.39
C LYS A 38 -13.60 4.53 -93.28
N GLU A 39 -14.26 5.68 -93.43
CA GLU A 39 -14.33 6.70 -92.37
C GLU A 39 -15.05 6.19 -91.12
N PHE A 40 -16.17 5.45 -91.29
CA PHE A 40 -16.86 4.82 -90.17
C PHE A 40 -15.95 3.86 -89.39
N PHE A 41 -15.23 2.97 -90.07
CA PHE A 41 -14.27 2.07 -89.41
C PHE A 41 -13.10 2.83 -88.79
N MET A 42 -12.63 3.94 -89.38
CA MET A 42 -11.59 4.77 -88.77
C MET A 42 -12.05 5.44 -87.48
N VAL A 43 -13.30 5.92 -87.42
CA VAL A 43 -13.88 6.46 -86.18
C VAL A 43 -14.03 5.35 -85.13
N GLN A 44 -14.46 4.15 -85.55
CA GLN A 44 -14.57 3.00 -84.65
C GLN A 44 -13.21 2.55 -84.11
N ILE A 45 -12.17 2.53 -84.95
CA ILE A 45 -10.79 2.24 -84.54
C ILE A 45 -10.33 3.28 -83.51
N LYS A 46 -10.54 4.58 -83.77
CA LYS A 46 -10.20 5.64 -82.81
C LYS A 46 -10.95 5.51 -81.49
N ASP A 47 -12.23 5.15 -81.51
CA ASP A 47 -13.00 4.93 -80.27
C ASP A 47 -12.49 3.69 -79.50
N LEU A 48 -12.20 2.60 -80.21
CA LEU A 48 -11.61 1.40 -79.62
C LEU A 48 -10.21 1.65 -79.05
N GLU A 49 -9.37 2.42 -79.76
CA GLU A 49 -8.04 2.85 -79.30
C GLU A 49 -8.15 3.73 -78.05
N ASN A 50 -9.06 4.72 -78.04
CA ASN A 50 -9.32 5.56 -76.88
C ASN A 50 -9.84 4.75 -75.68
N ARG A 51 -10.68 3.74 -75.93
CA ARG A 51 -11.19 2.84 -74.90
C ARG A 51 -10.08 1.93 -74.35
N LEU A 52 -9.21 1.45 -75.22
CA LEU A 52 -8.04 0.65 -74.86
C LEU A 52 -7.05 1.48 -74.02
N ALA A 53 -6.80 2.75 -74.38
CA ALA A 53 -5.98 3.67 -73.60
C ALA A 53 -6.56 3.94 -72.21
N ARG A 54 -7.90 4.10 -72.08
CA ARG A 54 -8.56 4.23 -70.78
C ARG A 54 -8.41 2.96 -69.93
N TYR A 55 -8.53 1.78 -70.54
CA TYR A 55 -8.32 0.52 -69.82
C TYR A 55 -6.87 0.33 -69.41
N GLN A 56 -5.90 0.69 -70.25
CA GLN A 56 -4.48 0.69 -69.89
C GLN A 56 -4.19 1.62 -68.71
N HIS A 57 -4.63 2.88 -68.78
CA HIS A 57 -4.49 3.81 -67.66
C HIS A 57 -5.12 3.26 -66.38
N LYS A 58 -6.28 2.59 -66.47
CA LYS A 58 -6.91 1.99 -65.29
C LYS A 58 -6.14 0.77 -64.77
N CYS A 59 -5.55 -0.04 -65.64
CA CYS A 59 -4.64 -1.11 -65.23
C CYS A 59 -3.40 -0.56 -64.53
N ASP A 60 -2.75 0.47 -65.10
CA ASP A 60 -1.57 1.11 -64.51
C ASP A 60 -1.90 1.72 -63.13
N GLU A 61 -3.04 2.40 -63.01
CA GLU A 61 -3.53 2.96 -61.74
C GLU A 61 -3.78 1.86 -60.70
N LEU A 62 -4.41 0.74 -61.12
CA LEU A 62 -4.65 -0.40 -60.24
C LEU A 62 -3.36 -1.12 -59.85
N GLU A 63 -2.37 -1.21 -60.74
CA GLU A 63 -1.05 -1.76 -60.45
C GLU A 63 -0.30 -0.93 -59.42
N VAL A 64 -0.29 0.39 -59.57
CA VAL A 64 0.31 1.32 -58.60
C VAL A 64 -0.42 1.22 -57.25
N ALA A 65 -1.75 1.21 -57.24
CA ALA A 65 -2.52 1.06 -56.01
C ALA A 65 -2.24 -0.29 -55.31
N ASN A 66 -2.17 -1.40 -56.06
CA ASN A 66 -1.81 -2.71 -55.51
C ASN A 66 -0.39 -2.72 -54.94
N GLY A 67 0.57 -2.07 -55.61
CA GLY A 67 1.93 -1.89 -55.13
C GLY A 67 1.96 -1.17 -53.78
N GLN A 68 1.25 -0.04 -53.68
CA GLN A 68 1.13 0.74 -52.44
C GLN A 68 0.45 -0.05 -51.31
N PHE A 69 -0.60 -0.83 -51.61
CA PHE A 69 -1.23 -1.69 -50.61
C PHE A 69 -0.29 -2.79 -50.12
N ASN A 70 0.50 -3.39 -51.03
CA ASN A 70 1.47 -4.41 -50.67
C ASN A 70 2.61 -3.83 -49.81
N GLU A 71 3.11 -2.63 -50.13
CA GLU A 71 4.10 -1.94 -49.29
C GLU A 71 3.56 -1.67 -47.89
N LYS A 72 2.34 -1.13 -47.77
CA LYS A 72 1.67 -0.92 -46.46
C LYS A 72 1.47 -2.23 -45.71
N PHE A 73 1.14 -3.32 -46.42
CA PHE A 73 0.99 -4.63 -45.81
C PHE A 73 2.33 -5.14 -45.25
N VAL A 74 3.40 -5.08 -46.03
CA VAL A 74 4.75 -5.47 -45.59
C VAL A 74 5.21 -4.61 -44.41
N GLN A 75 4.97 -3.29 -44.47
CA GLN A 75 5.29 -2.37 -43.37
C GLN A 75 4.56 -2.76 -42.08
N ASN A 76 3.26 -3.00 -42.16
CA ASN A 76 2.47 -3.44 -41.01
C ASN A 76 2.94 -4.82 -40.48
N GLU A 77 3.36 -5.73 -41.36
CA GLU A 77 3.96 -7.01 -40.93
C GLU A 77 5.33 -6.83 -40.26
N THR A 78 6.15 -5.87 -40.69
CA THR A 78 7.40 -5.54 -40.01
C THR A 78 7.13 -4.93 -38.63
N GLU A 79 6.24 -3.95 -38.55
CA GLU A 79 5.89 -3.29 -37.29
C GLU A 79 5.31 -4.28 -36.28
N LYS A 80 4.41 -5.16 -36.71
CA LYS A 80 3.89 -6.26 -35.87
C LYS A 80 5.00 -7.18 -35.38
N ARG A 81 5.94 -7.56 -36.25
CA ARG A 81 7.08 -8.40 -35.86
C ARG A 81 7.97 -7.71 -34.83
N ASP A 82 8.22 -6.42 -35.00
CA ASP A 82 9.06 -5.63 -34.09
C ASP A 82 8.39 -5.44 -32.73
N VAL A 83 7.09 -5.15 -32.70
CA VAL A 83 6.30 -5.08 -31.47
C VAL A 83 6.30 -6.44 -30.76
N ILE A 84 6.07 -7.54 -31.47
CA ILE A 84 6.14 -8.88 -30.89
C ILE A 84 7.55 -9.17 -30.35
N ALA A 85 8.60 -8.80 -31.08
CA ALA A 85 9.98 -9.02 -30.65
C ALA A 85 10.32 -8.21 -29.39
N PHE A 86 9.87 -6.95 -29.32
CA PHE A 86 10.02 -6.11 -28.14
C PHE A 86 9.35 -6.73 -26.91
N TRP A 87 8.07 -7.10 -27.03
CA TRP A 87 7.35 -7.71 -25.92
C TRP A 87 7.93 -9.07 -25.52
N LYS A 88 8.42 -9.88 -26.48
CA LYS A 88 9.13 -11.12 -26.16
C LYS A 88 10.38 -10.88 -25.33
N ARG A 89 11.25 -9.93 -25.72
CA ARG A 89 12.44 -9.57 -24.94
C ARG A 89 12.07 -9.03 -23.56
N GLN A 90 11.02 -8.23 -23.48
CA GLN A 90 10.57 -7.65 -22.21
C GLN A 90 10.04 -8.74 -21.26
N VAL A 91 9.27 -9.70 -21.78
CA VAL A 91 8.79 -10.85 -21.01
C VAL A 91 9.96 -11.70 -20.55
N GLU A 92 10.91 -12.01 -21.44
CA GLU A 92 12.10 -12.81 -21.12
C GLU A 92 12.94 -12.14 -20.03
N SER A 93 13.23 -10.84 -20.17
CA SER A 93 13.93 -10.07 -19.13
C SER A 93 13.22 -10.08 -17.78
N LYS A 94 11.88 -10.02 -17.77
CA LYS A 94 11.10 -10.10 -16.52
C LYS A 94 11.05 -11.51 -15.95
N THR A 95 11.06 -12.54 -16.80
CA THR A 95 11.19 -13.93 -16.37
C THR A 95 12.53 -14.20 -15.71
N ASP A 96 13.63 -13.68 -16.27
CA ASP A 96 14.97 -13.80 -15.69
C ASP A 96 15.06 -13.06 -14.34
N GLU A 97 14.52 -11.83 -14.26
CA GLU A 97 14.46 -11.07 -13.01
C GLU A 97 13.66 -11.81 -11.92
N ILE A 98 12.54 -12.43 -12.29
CA ILE A 98 11.77 -13.27 -11.36
C ILE A 98 12.58 -14.49 -10.91
N ALA A 99 13.34 -15.12 -11.80
CA ALA A 99 14.18 -16.26 -11.47
C ALA A 99 15.28 -15.86 -10.46
N ASP A 100 16.00 -14.76 -10.71
CA ASP A 100 17.05 -14.25 -9.84
C ASP A 100 16.50 -13.87 -8.44
N LEU A 101 15.35 -13.21 -8.40
CA LEU A 101 14.68 -12.87 -7.14
C LEU A 101 14.22 -14.11 -6.38
N ASN A 102 13.73 -15.13 -7.08
CA ASN A 102 13.31 -16.38 -6.47
C ASN A 102 14.49 -17.17 -5.90
N ASP A 103 15.62 -17.23 -6.61
CA ASP A 103 16.85 -17.85 -6.12
C ASP A 103 17.40 -17.13 -4.88
N ARG A 104 17.38 -15.79 -4.89
CA ARG A 104 17.74 -14.98 -3.72
C ARG A 104 16.79 -15.22 -2.53
N TYR A 105 15.50 -15.30 -2.79
CA TYR A 105 14.50 -15.59 -1.76
C TYR A 105 14.73 -16.97 -1.13
N ILE A 106 14.97 -18.00 -1.96
CA ILE A 106 15.28 -19.36 -1.49
C ILE A 106 16.56 -19.37 -0.65
N GLY A 107 17.62 -18.69 -1.11
CA GLY A 107 18.87 -18.58 -0.37
C GLY A 107 18.68 -17.93 1.01
N LEU A 108 17.98 -16.80 1.07
CA LEU A 108 17.67 -16.12 2.33
C LEU A 108 16.81 -17.00 3.25
N GLN A 109 15.84 -17.73 2.69
CA GLN A 109 14.99 -18.64 3.45
C GLN A 109 15.83 -19.77 4.08
N GLN A 110 16.75 -20.36 3.33
CA GLN A 110 17.66 -21.40 3.84
C GLN A 110 18.58 -20.85 4.93
N THR A 111 19.18 -19.67 4.76
CA THR A 111 20.00 -19.03 5.80
C THR A 111 19.20 -18.82 7.08
N ARG A 112 17.98 -18.26 6.99
CA ARG A 112 17.10 -18.08 8.14
C ARG A 112 16.75 -19.40 8.82
N ASP A 113 16.45 -20.45 8.05
CA ASP A 113 16.10 -21.76 8.61
C ASP A 113 17.31 -22.41 9.31
N ASN A 114 18.51 -22.27 8.76
CA ASN A 114 19.76 -22.73 9.38
C ASN A 114 20.06 -21.98 10.68
N GLU A 115 19.91 -20.64 10.70
CA GLU A 115 20.09 -19.84 11.91
C GLU A 115 19.07 -20.22 12.99
N ARG A 116 17.80 -20.44 12.62
CA ARG A 116 16.76 -20.94 13.53
C ARG A 116 17.17 -22.27 14.15
N GLU A 117 17.61 -23.23 13.33
CA GLU A 117 18.06 -24.54 13.82
C GLU A 117 19.27 -24.42 14.76
N GLN A 118 20.23 -23.54 14.46
CA GLN A 118 21.36 -23.28 15.35
C GLN A 118 20.93 -22.71 16.71
N TYR A 119 20.00 -21.74 16.74
CA TYR A 119 19.48 -21.20 17.98
C TYR A 119 18.65 -22.23 18.77
N GLU A 120 17.86 -23.05 18.09
CA GLU A 120 17.11 -24.14 18.71
C GLU A 120 18.05 -25.16 19.38
N LEU A 121 19.12 -25.56 18.69
CA LEU A 121 20.15 -26.43 19.24
C LEU A 121 20.84 -25.80 20.46
N GLN A 122 21.18 -24.51 20.40
CA GLN A 122 21.80 -23.80 21.53
C GLN A 122 20.87 -23.73 22.75
N ILE A 123 19.58 -23.44 22.53
CA ILE A 123 18.58 -23.44 23.60
C ILE A 123 18.44 -24.84 24.21
N GLN A 124 18.40 -25.88 23.38
CA GLN A 124 18.29 -27.25 23.84
C GLN A 124 19.53 -27.68 24.64
N GLN A 125 20.72 -27.32 24.17
CA GLN A 125 21.97 -27.56 24.88
C GLN A 125 21.97 -26.88 26.25
N GLN A 126 21.65 -25.58 26.31
CA GLN A 126 21.57 -24.86 27.58
C GLN A 126 20.54 -25.48 28.52
N ARG A 127 19.36 -25.88 28.02
CA ARG A 127 18.35 -26.56 28.84
C ARG A 127 18.86 -27.86 29.42
N ASN A 128 19.59 -28.67 28.64
CA ASN A 128 20.19 -29.90 29.11
C ASN A 128 21.24 -29.62 30.19
N GLU A 129 22.15 -28.68 29.96
CA GLU A 129 23.17 -28.28 30.94
C GLU A 129 22.56 -27.77 32.26
N TYR A 130 21.49 -26.95 32.18
CA TYR A 130 20.77 -26.49 33.36
C TYR A 130 20.08 -27.64 34.10
N GLN A 131 19.51 -28.59 33.37
CA GLN A 131 18.84 -29.74 33.97
C GLN A 131 19.86 -30.66 34.66
N GLU A 132 21.01 -30.92 34.03
CA GLU A 132 22.11 -31.68 34.64
C GLU A 132 22.64 -31.00 35.90
N MET A 133 22.88 -29.68 35.86
CA MET A 133 23.33 -28.92 37.03
C MET A 133 22.29 -28.97 38.16
N LYS A 134 21.01 -28.85 37.82
CA LYS A 134 19.91 -28.96 38.79
C LYS A 134 19.89 -30.35 39.43
N ASP A 135 20.05 -31.41 38.66
CA ASP A 135 20.05 -32.78 39.15
C ASP A 135 21.27 -33.05 40.05
N GLN A 136 22.45 -32.50 39.69
CA GLN A 136 23.65 -32.52 40.54
C GLN A 136 23.41 -31.85 41.89
N LEU A 137 22.95 -30.58 41.91
CA LEU A 137 22.67 -29.85 43.15
C LEU A 137 21.57 -30.52 43.99
N THR A 138 20.59 -31.14 43.34
CA THR A 138 19.54 -31.89 44.04
C THR A 138 20.12 -33.12 44.73
N SER A 139 21.00 -33.86 44.05
CA SER A 139 21.69 -35.02 44.63
C SER A 139 22.61 -34.63 45.80
N GLU A 140 23.33 -33.51 45.68
CA GLU A 140 24.19 -32.99 46.76
C GLU A 140 23.37 -32.57 47.97
N ASN A 141 22.26 -31.86 47.78
CA ASN A 141 21.34 -31.51 48.87
C ASN A 141 20.77 -32.75 49.57
N MET A 142 20.46 -33.80 48.83
CA MET A 142 19.99 -35.06 49.41
C MET A 142 21.08 -35.72 50.28
N ILE A 143 22.34 -35.72 49.82
CA ILE A 143 23.48 -36.25 50.59
C ILE A 143 23.75 -35.39 51.84
N LEU A 144 23.72 -34.06 51.71
CA LEU A 144 23.90 -33.14 52.84
C LEU A 144 22.77 -33.28 53.86
N GLY A 145 21.53 -33.46 53.41
CA GLY A 145 20.39 -33.77 54.28
C GLY A 145 20.61 -35.06 55.08
N GLY A 146 21.12 -36.11 54.44
CA GLY A 146 21.50 -37.35 55.14
C GLY A 146 22.60 -37.14 56.19
N LYS A 147 23.67 -36.40 55.84
CA LYS A 147 24.77 -36.08 56.79
C LYS A 147 24.27 -35.24 57.98
N LEU A 148 23.37 -34.29 57.73
CA LEU A 148 22.77 -33.47 58.76
C LEU A 148 21.99 -34.33 59.77
N ALA A 149 21.15 -35.24 59.27
CA ALA A 149 20.39 -36.16 60.10
C ALA A 149 21.29 -37.04 60.99
N SER A 150 22.38 -37.59 60.44
CA SER A 150 23.35 -38.36 61.23
C SER A 150 24.06 -37.52 62.30
N LEU A 151 24.34 -36.24 62.01
CA LEU A 151 24.98 -35.33 62.96
C LEU A 151 24.02 -34.96 64.11
N GLU A 152 22.74 -34.75 63.81
CA GLU A 152 21.70 -34.51 64.80
C GLU A 152 21.53 -35.71 65.74
N GLU A 153 21.51 -36.92 65.18
CA GLU A 153 21.45 -38.15 65.98
C GLU A 153 22.67 -38.30 66.91
N PHE A 154 23.88 -38.05 66.40
CA PHE A 154 25.10 -38.07 67.22
C PHE A 154 25.07 -37.03 68.34
N LYS A 155 24.55 -35.83 68.06
CA LYS A 155 24.43 -34.77 69.06
C LYS A 155 23.50 -35.19 70.21
N VAL A 156 22.35 -35.78 69.90
CA VAL A 156 21.40 -36.29 70.90
C VAL A 156 22.06 -37.37 71.76
N GLN A 157 22.74 -38.34 71.14
CA GLN A 157 23.45 -39.40 71.87
C GLN A 157 24.52 -38.85 72.82
N LYS A 158 25.26 -37.83 72.39
CA LYS A 158 26.28 -37.16 73.21
C LYS A 158 25.66 -36.44 74.41
N GLU A 159 24.57 -35.70 74.21
CA GLU A 159 23.88 -34.98 75.28
C GLU A 159 23.36 -35.96 76.35
N ASP A 160 22.75 -37.07 75.92
CA ASP A 160 22.29 -38.15 76.81
C ASP A 160 23.44 -38.76 77.63
N LEU A 161 24.58 -39.01 77.00
CA LEU A 161 25.75 -39.56 77.70
C LEU A 161 26.33 -38.57 78.72
N MET A 162 26.46 -37.29 78.33
CA MET A 162 26.95 -36.24 79.22
C MET A 162 26.03 -36.05 80.44
N ALA A 163 24.71 -36.11 80.25
CA ALA A 163 23.74 -36.04 81.34
C ALA A 163 23.93 -37.19 82.35
N LYS A 164 24.17 -38.42 81.85
CA LYS A 164 24.43 -39.60 82.71
C LYS A 164 25.72 -39.44 83.52
N LEU A 165 26.82 -39.04 82.88
CA LEU A 165 28.12 -38.86 83.56
C LEU A 165 28.07 -37.76 84.61
N LYS A 166 27.43 -36.63 84.31
CA LYS A 166 27.27 -35.52 85.25
C LYS A 166 26.52 -35.97 86.51
N LYS A 167 25.46 -36.76 86.34
CA LYS A 167 24.68 -37.31 87.46
C LYS A 167 25.53 -38.22 88.37
N GLU A 168 26.34 -39.09 87.79
CA GLU A 168 27.20 -40.02 88.55
C GLU A 168 28.29 -39.27 89.33
N MET A 169 28.95 -38.29 88.70
CA MET A 169 30.02 -37.52 89.32
C MET A 169 29.54 -36.75 90.57
N ILE A 170 28.40 -36.06 90.47
CA ILE A 170 27.83 -35.30 91.59
C ILE A 170 27.58 -36.22 92.79
N LEU A 171 27.09 -37.43 92.53
CA LEU A 171 26.82 -38.44 93.55
C LEU A 171 28.10 -38.85 94.31
N ARG A 172 29.19 -39.16 93.60
CA ARG A 172 30.46 -39.54 94.23
C ARG A 172 31.12 -38.41 95.03
N VAL A 173 31.12 -37.20 94.50
CA VAL A 173 31.72 -36.03 95.18
C VAL A 173 31.03 -35.77 96.52
N ASN A 174 29.70 -35.82 96.54
CA ASN A 174 28.93 -35.64 97.77
C ASN A 174 29.26 -36.70 98.83
N GLN A 175 29.53 -37.94 98.42
CA GLN A 175 29.86 -39.03 99.32
C GLN A 175 31.25 -38.86 99.95
N VAL A 176 32.25 -38.49 99.17
CA VAL A 176 33.62 -38.24 99.66
C VAL A 176 33.66 -37.05 100.63
N ALA A 177 32.93 -35.98 100.32
CA ALA A 177 32.86 -34.80 101.18
C ALA A 177 32.24 -35.09 102.56
N ALA A 178 31.27 -36.01 102.64
CA ALA A 178 30.64 -36.39 103.89
C ALA A 178 31.59 -37.16 104.83
N GLU A 179 32.44 -38.03 104.29
CA GLU A 179 33.41 -38.81 105.07
C GLU A 179 34.55 -37.95 105.62
N PHE A 180 35.04 -36.98 104.83
CA PHE A 180 36.10 -36.07 105.27
C PHE A 180 35.70 -35.19 106.45
N ARG A 181 34.44 -34.72 106.49
CA ARG A 181 33.93 -33.88 107.58
C ARG A 181 33.87 -34.62 108.92
N LYS A 182 33.61 -35.93 108.92
CA LYS A 182 33.51 -36.73 110.16
C LYS A 182 34.86 -36.91 110.86
N VAL A 183 35.93 -37.10 110.10
CA VAL A 183 37.25 -37.45 110.64
C VAL A 183 37.98 -36.23 111.23
N SER A 184 37.82 -35.06 110.60
CA SER A 184 38.60 -33.86 110.97
C SER A 184 38.23 -33.24 112.33
N ASN A 185 36.97 -33.34 112.77
CA ASN A 185 36.51 -32.62 113.98
C ASN A 185 37.03 -33.17 115.32
N LYS A 186 37.75 -34.31 115.35
CA LYS A 186 38.02 -35.06 116.60
C LYS A 186 39.41 -34.86 117.23
N GLN A 187 40.38 -34.18 116.59
CA GLN A 187 41.80 -34.32 117.00
C GLN A 187 42.68 -33.03 117.00
N MET A 188 42.15 -31.81 117.10
CA MET A 188 43.00 -30.62 116.89
C MET A 188 43.35 -29.85 118.20
N ALA A 189 44.65 -29.68 118.49
CA ALA A 189 45.21 -28.85 119.58
C ALA A 189 45.31 -27.35 119.19
N GLU A 190 45.30 -26.42 120.15
CA GLU A 190 45.17 -24.96 119.89
C GLU A 190 46.31 -24.34 119.05
N THR A 191 47.56 -24.71 119.27
CA THR A 191 48.69 -24.23 118.46
C THR A 191 48.56 -24.72 117.02
N THR A 192 48.11 -25.96 116.83
CA THR A 192 47.76 -26.51 115.51
C THR A 192 46.56 -25.78 114.92
N LYS A 193 45.54 -25.41 115.71
CA LYS A 193 44.40 -24.59 115.24
C LYS A 193 44.84 -23.21 114.76
N ARG A 194 45.85 -22.58 115.38
CA ARG A 194 46.37 -21.28 114.95
C ARG A 194 47.14 -21.38 113.63
N THR A 195 48.06 -22.33 113.51
CA THR A 195 48.73 -22.62 112.23
C THR A 195 47.72 -23.02 111.16
N ILE A 196 46.64 -23.72 111.52
CA ILE A 196 45.53 -24.02 110.61
C ILE A 196 44.75 -22.77 110.25
N ARG A 197 44.47 -21.84 111.17
CA ARG A 197 43.79 -20.58 110.84
C ARG A 197 44.63 -19.72 109.88
N GLU A 198 45.94 -19.65 110.09
CA GLU A 198 46.86 -18.97 109.16
C GLU A 198 46.92 -19.68 107.81
N ASN A 199 47.09 -21.01 107.79
CA ASN A 199 47.02 -21.77 106.55
C ASN A 199 45.65 -21.67 105.87
N VAL A 200 44.55 -21.59 106.62
CA VAL A 200 43.19 -21.37 106.11
C VAL A 200 43.06 -19.96 105.53
N SER A 201 43.66 -18.96 106.16
CA SER A 201 43.68 -17.59 105.66
C SER A 201 44.49 -17.47 104.37
N ILE A 202 45.70 -18.05 104.33
CA ILE A 202 46.55 -18.10 103.13
C ILE A 202 45.86 -18.91 102.03
N ASN A 203 45.28 -20.06 102.36
CA ASN A 203 44.51 -20.86 101.41
C ASN A 203 43.26 -20.12 100.91
N ALA A 204 42.61 -19.29 101.74
CA ALA A 204 41.49 -18.46 101.31
C ALA A 204 41.93 -17.35 100.34
N GLN A 205 43.13 -16.79 100.53
CA GLN A 205 43.71 -15.84 99.57
C GLN A 205 44.14 -16.52 98.28
N LEU A 206 44.78 -17.69 98.35
CA LEU A 206 45.10 -18.51 97.18
C LEU A 206 43.84 -18.94 96.43
N ALA A 207 42.77 -19.30 97.13
CA ALA A 207 41.47 -19.59 96.55
C ALA A 207 40.92 -18.37 95.80
N LYS A 208 40.93 -17.17 96.39
CA LYS A 208 40.51 -15.94 95.70
C LYS A 208 41.34 -15.62 94.46
N MET A 209 42.66 -15.80 94.52
CA MET A 209 43.54 -15.60 93.36
C MET A 209 43.28 -16.66 92.29
N SER A 210 43.04 -17.91 92.69
CA SER A 210 42.64 -19.00 91.80
C SER A 210 41.29 -18.73 91.15
N ASP A 211 40.31 -18.25 91.90
CA ASP A 211 38.97 -17.89 91.41
C ASP A 211 39.08 -16.76 90.39
N LYS A 212 39.88 -15.73 90.68
CA LYS A 212 40.13 -14.64 89.72
C LYS A 212 40.84 -15.13 88.46
N THR A 213 41.78 -16.07 88.59
CA THR A 213 42.46 -16.70 87.45
C THR A 213 41.46 -17.51 86.62
N MET A 214 40.54 -18.23 87.26
CA MET A 214 39.48 -19.00 86.60
C MET A 214 38.51 -18.08 85.86
N GLU A 215 38.08 -16.98 86.46
CA GLU A 215 37.22 -15.97 85.82
C GLU A 215 37.87 -15.40 84.57
N LEU A 216 39.16 -15.05 84.63
CA LEU A 216 39.90 -14.53 83.46
C LEU A 216 40.04 -15.58 82.36
N ILE A 217 40.27 -16.85 82.72
CA ILE A 217 40.30 -17.95 81.75
C ILE A 217 38.93 -18.10 81.09
N GLN A 218 37.84 -18.08 81.88
CA GLN A 218 36.49 -18.19 81.38
C GLN A 218 36.12 -17.02 80.47
N GLU A 219 36.45 -15.79 80.85
CA GLU A 219 36.25 -14.60 80.01
C GLU A 219 37.05 -14.69 78.71
N ASN A 220 38.29 -15.18 78.77
CA ASN A 220 39.12 -15.39 77.58
C ASN A 220 38.51 -16.44 76.63
N ASP A 221 38.01 -17.54 77.19
CA ASP A 221 37.34 -18.60 76.42
C ASP A 221 36.02 -18.10 75.80
N GLU A 222 35.26 -17.28 76.53
CA GLU A 222 34.06 -16.61 76.01
C GLU A 222 34.40 -15.62 74.88
N LEU A 223 35.48 -14.85 75.03
CA LEU A 223 35.96 -13.94 74.00
C LEU A 223 36.42 -14.71 72.75
N LYS A 224 37.16 -15.81 72.90
CA LYS A 224 37.53 -16.70 71.78
C LYS A 224 36.30 -17.30 71.10
N ALA A 225 35.28 -17.69 71.87
CA ALA A 225 34.04 -18.20 71.31
C ALA A 225 33.28 -17.11 70.51
N LYS A 226 33.25 -15.88 71.02
CA LYS A 226 32.68 -14.72 70.31
C LYS A 226 33.47 -14.39 69.04
N GLU A 227 34.80 -14.37 69.10
CA GLU A 227 35.68 -14.14 67.95
C GLU A 227 35.44 -15.20 66.86
N LYS A 228 35.34 -16.48 67.25
CA LYS A 228 35.05 -17.57 66.32
C LYS A 228 33.69 -17.41 65.64
N LYS A 229 32.64 -17.02 66.39
CA LYS A 229 31.31 -16.75 65.82
C LYS A 229 31.35 -15.57 64.85
N GLN A 230 32.05 -14.48 65.21
CA GLN A 230 32.18 -13.32 64.34
C GLN A 230 32.94 -13.66 63.05
N LYS A 231 34.03 -14.43 63.13
CA LYS A 231 34.75 -14.94 61.95
C LYS A 231 33.84 -15.74 61.03
N GLN A 232 33.04 -16.66 61.57
CA GLN A 232 32.08 -17.43 60.79
C GLN A 232 31.02 -16.54 60.13
N GLN A 233 30.55 -15.51 60.83
CA GLN A 233 29.57 -14.57 60.29
C GLN A 233 30.15 -13.72 59.15
N ILE A 234 31.40 -13.27 59.28
CA ILE A 234 32.13 -12.54 58.23
C ILE A 234 32.27 -13.43 57.00
N GLU A 235 32.73 -14.67 57.16
CA GLU A 235 32.91 -15.61 56.06
C GLU A 235 31.61 -15.87 55.29
N LEU A 236 30.49 -16.02 56.01
CA LEU A 236 29.16 -16.17 55.41
C LEU A 236 28.74 -14.92 54.62
N LEU A 237 28.98 -13.72 55.17
CA LEU A 237 28.66 -12.46 54.51
C LEU A 237 29.50 -12.25 53.25
N GLU A 238 30.80 -12.55 53.29
CA GLU A 238 31.69 -12.48 52.12
C GLU A 238 31.27 -13.47 51.02
N ALA A 239 30.86 -14.68 51.40
CA ALA A 239 30.33 -15.66 50.44
C ALA A 239 29.05 -15.15 49.77
N ASN A 240 28.13 -14.57 50.56
CA ASN A 240 26.89 -13.99 50.04
C ASN A 240 27.15 -12.79 49.13
N GLU A 241 28.07 -11.89 49.49
CA GLU A 241 28.47 -10.76 48.66
C GLU A 241 29.02 -11.22 47.30
N LYS A 242 29.90 -12.23 47.29
CA LYS A 242 30.43 -12.81 46.05
C LYS A 242 29.33 -13.41 45.18
N GLU A 243 28.35 -14.07 45.79
CA GLU A 243 27.21 -14.63 45.05
C GLU A 243 26.31 -13.54 44.48
N LEU A 244 26.02 -12.49 45.25
CA LEU A 244 25.27 -11.32 44.80
C LEU A 244 25.99 -10.59 43.67
N ALA A 245 27.32 -10.41 43.76
CA ALA A 245 28.11 -9.79 42.70
C ALA A 245 28.03 -10.59 41.39
N LYS A 246 28.11 -11.92 41.46
CA LYS A 246 27.93 -12.80 40.29
C LYS A 246 26.52 -12.69 39.69
N LYS A 247 25.48 -12.72 40.53
CA LYS A 247 24.07 -12.55 40.09
C LYS A 247 23.81 -11.16 39.51
N ASN A 248 24.40 -10.12 40.07
CA ASN A 248 24.29 -8.76 39.56
C ASN A 248 25.00 -8.64 38.21
N HIS A 249 26.21 -9.20 38.08
CA HIS A 249 26.94 -9.22 36.81
C HIS A 249 26.18 -9.96 35.70
N SER A 250 25.60 -11.13 36.00
CA SER A 250 24.79 -11.87 35.02
C SER A 250 23.52 -11.09 34.65
N SER A 251 22.83 -10.49 35.63
CA SER A 251 21.66 -9.64 35.39
C SER A 251 22.01 -8.43 34.52
N GLN A 252 23.15 -7.79 34.77
CA GLN A 252 23.63 -6.66 33.98
C GLN A 252 24.00 -7.07 32.54
N LYS A 253 24.46 -8.31 32.34
CA LYS A 253 24.68 -8.86 30.99
C LYS A 253 23.35 -9.08 30.26
N ILE A 254 22.35 -9.62 30.94
CA ILE A 254 21.00 -9.80 30.38
C ILE A 254 20.38 -8.44 30.03
N ILE A 255 20.48 -7.45 30.92
CA ILE A 255 19.98 -6.09 30.66
C ILE A 255 20.65 -5.54 29.39
N ARG A 256 21.98 -5.63 29.26
CA ARG A 256 22.69 -5.18 28.05
C ARG A 256 22.18 -5.86 26.78
N MET A 257 22.04 -7.19 26.81
CA MET A 257 21.49 -7.95 25.67
C MET A 257 20.06 -7.54 25.33
N LEU A 258 19.20 -7.32 26.33
CA LEU A 258 17.82 -6.88 26.11
C LEU A 258 17.78 -5.45 25.57
N THR A 259 18.60 -4.55 26.08
CA THR A 259 18.71 -3.17 25.57
C THR A 259 19.17 -3.15 24.11
N GLU A 260 20.17 -3.96 23.76
CA GLU A 260 20.63 -4.09 22.38
C GLU A 260 19.55 -4.68 21.47
N LYS A 261 18.82 -5.70 21.95
CA LYS A 261 17.69 -6.27 21.22
C LYS A 261 16.55 -5.27 21.01
N CYS A 262 16.22 -4.46 22.01
CA CYS A 262 15.23 -3.39 21.87
C CYS A 262 15.67 -2.35 20.84
N ARG A 263 16.94 -1.93 20.88
CA ARG A 263 17.50 -1.00 19.89
C ARG A 263 17.42 -1.55 18.46
N ASN A 264 17.78 -2.81 18.26
CA ASN A 264 17.69 -3.45 16.94
C ASN A 264 16.23 -3.57 16.46
N GLN A 265 15.28 -3.79 17.39
CA GLN A 265 13.85 -3.79 17.08
C GLN A 265 13.34 -2.39 16.72
N GLU A 266 13.81 -1.34 17.39
CA GLU A 266 13.49 0.05 17.06
C GLU A 266 14.00 0.43 15.66
N GLU A 267 15.22 0.01 15.30
CA GLU A 267 15.78 0.21 13.96
C GLU A 267 14.96 -0.52 12.89
N ALA A 268 14.58 -1.79 13.14
CA ALA A 268 13.73 -2.55 12.23
C ALA A 268 12.33 -1.93 12.06
N ILE A 269 11.76 -1.35 13.12
CA ILE A 269 10.49 -0.62 13.04
C ILE A 269 10.66 0.64 12.19
N ALA A 270 11.74 1.40 12.38
CA ALA A 270 12.02 2.59 11.58
C ALA A 270 12.17 2.27 10.08
N ASP A 271 12.85 1.16 9.75
CA ASP A 271 12.97 0.68 8.38
C ASP A 271 11.60 0.31 7.78
N LEU A 272 10.75 -0.37 8.54
CA LEU A 272 9.38 -0.70 8.10
C LEU A 272 8.52 0.55 7.91
N GLU A 273 8.62 1.53 8.80
CA GLU A 273 7.92 2.82 8.66
C GLU A 273 8.35 3.58 7.41
N LEU A 274 9.64 3.53 7.05
CA LEU A 274 10.15 4.15 5.83
C LEU A 274 9.65 3.40 4.58
N ARG A 275 9.60 2.06 4.62
CA ARG A 275 9.00 1.26 3.55
C ARG A 275 7.51 1.52 3.36
N ASP A 276 6.76 1.69 4.45
CA ASP A 276 5.34 2.03 4.38
C ASP A 276 5.12 3.41 3.76
N GLN A 277 6.01 4.38 4.02
CA GLN A 277 5.97 5.70 3.36
C GLN A 277 6.26 5.58 1.86
N GLU A 278 7.30 4.85 1.46
CA GLU A 278 7.61 4.58 0.05
C GLU A 278 6.41 3.91 -0.66
N HIS A 279 5.77 2.93 -0.01
CA HIS A 279 4.58 2.29 -0.55
C HIS A 279 3.40 3.25 -0.74
N GLN A 280 3.15 4.14 0.23
CA GLN A 280 2.10 5.16 0.11
C GLN A 280 2.37 6.13 -1.05
N GLU A 281 3.62 6.54 -1.26
CA GLU A 281 4.00 7.41 -2.38
C GLU A 281 3.75 6.72 -3.73
N VAL A 282 4.14 5.44 -3.85
CA VAL A 282 3.91 4.65 -5.06
C VAL A 282 2.42 4.40 -5.30
N GLU A 283 1.63 4.15 -4.25
CA GLU A 283 0.17 4.02 -4.36
C GLU A 283 -0.48 5.32 -4.85
N ALA A 284 -0.06 6.48 -4.33
CA ALA A 284 -0.54 7.78 -4.78
C ALA A 284 -0.18 8.05 -6.25
N GLU A 285 1.05 7.73 -6.67
CA GLU A 285 1.46 7.83 -8.07
C GLU A 285 0.63 6.91 -8.98
N ALA A 286 0.38 5.66 -8.54
CA ALA A 286 -0.43 4.71 -9.27
C ALA A 286 -1.89 5.17 -9.41
N GLU A 287 -2.47 5.80 -8.38
CA GLU A 287 -3.80 6.41 -8.47
C GLU A 287 -3.83 7.57 -9.47
N LEU A 288 -2.81 8.42 -9.48
CA LEU A 288 -2.70 9.56 -10.40
C LEU A 288 -2.57 9.08 -11.86
N LEU A 289 -1.75 8.06 -12.11
CA LEU A 289 -1.65 7.42 -13.42
C LEU A 289 -2.96 6.76 -13.84
N ARG A 290 -3.69 6.11 -12.93
CA ARG A 290 -5.02 5.56 -13.21
C ARG A 290 -6.02 6.65 -13.60
N GLN A 291 -5.99 7.80 -12.93
CA GLN A 291 -6.82 8.95 -13.29
C GLN A 291 -6.48 9.48 -14.69
N GLN A 292 -5.20 9.59 -15.03
CA GLN A 292 -4.76 10.00 -16.37
C GLN A 292 -5.20 9.01 -17.45
N VAL A 293 -5.08 7.70 -17.20
CA VAL A 293 -5.56 6.66 -18.12
C VAL A 293 -7.08 6.73 -18.31
N ASN A 294 -7.84 7.01 -17.26
CA ASN A 294 -9.29 7.17 -17.36
C ASN A 294 -9.66 8.42 -18.18
N SER A 295 -9.01 9.56 -17.90
CA SER A 295 -9.24 10.81 -18.66
C SER A 295 -8.94 10.63 -20.14
N THR A 296 -7.77 10.08 -20.48
CA THR A 296 -7.41 9.82 -21.89
C THR A 296 -8.35 8.83 -22.56
N ARG A 297 -8.86 7.84 -21.83
CA ARG A 297 -9.87 6.91 -22.34
C ARG A 297 -11.21 7.61 -22.61
N GLU A 298 -11.62 8.55 -21.77
CA GLU A 298 -12.80 9.37 -21.99
C GLU A 298 -12.63 10.28 -23.21
N ASP A 299 -11.48 10.93 -23.37
CA ASP A 299 -11.15 11.75 -24.53
C ASP A 299 -11.20 10.94 -25.83
N ILE A 300 -10.62 9.73 -25.83
CA ILE A 300 -10.69 8.80 -26.97
C ILE A 300 -12.14 8.44 -27.29
N GLN A 301 -12.98 8.18 -26.29
CA GLN A 301 -14.40 7.88 -26.52
C GLN A 301 -15.15 9.08 -27.09
N GLN A 302 -14.83 10.30 -26.64
CA GLN A 302 -15.43 11.51 -27.17
C GLN A 302 -15.02 11.74 -28.63
N LEU A 303 -13.73 11.65 -28.94
CA LEU A 303 -13.22 11.78 -30.30
C LEU A 303 -13.83 10.72 -31.23
N ASN A 304 -14.03 9.49 -30.77
CA ASN A 304 -14.70 8.46 -31.57
C ASN A 304 -16.15 8.84 -31.90
N LYS A 305 -16.91 9.37 -30.94
CA LYS A 305 -18.30 9.84 -31.20
C LYS A 305 -18.32 11.02 -32.17
N GLU A 306 -17.36 11.95 -32.04
CA GLU A 306 -17.24 13.08 -32.95
C GLU A 306 -16.90 12.61 -34.38
N ASN A 307 -15.99 11.65 -34.52
CA ASN A 307 -15.66 11.03 -35.81
C ASN A 307 -16.88 10.32 -36.43
N GLU A 308 -17.63 9.52 -35.66
CA GLU A 308 -18.87 8.88 -36.14
C GLU A 308 -19.89 9.93 -36.64
N ALA A 309 -20.07 11.03 -35.90
CA ALA A 309 -20.97 12.10 -36.32
C ALA A 309 -20.52 12.82 -37.60
N LEU A 310 -19.20 13.00 -37.77
CA LEU A 310 -18.62 13.58 -38.98
C LEU A 310 -18.75 12.62 -40.18
N GLU A 311 -18.56 11.32 -39.98
CA GLU A 311 -18.77 10.30 -41.01
C GLU A 311 -20.23 10.28 -41.49
N ASP A 312 -21.19 10.32 -40.55
CA ASP A 312 -22.63 10.43 -40.87
C ASP A 312 -22.95 11.70 -41.67
N ALA A 313 -22.34 12.83 -41.32
CA ALA A 313 -22.52 14.10 -42.02
C ALA A 313 -21.90 14.06 -43.43
N LEU A 314 -20.72 13.47 -43.57
CA LEU A 314 -20.07 13.23 -44.86
C LEU A 314 -20.93 12.31 -45.75
N GLU A 315 -21.53 11.26 -45.19
CA GLU A 315 -22.40 10.38 -45.96
C GLU A 315 -23.67 11.09 -46.43
N LYS A 316 -24.30 11.91 -45.58
CA LYS A 316 -25.47 12.72 -45.95
C LYS A 316 -25.15 13.72 -47.06
N THR A 317 -24.04 14.44 -46.95
CA THR A 317 -23.60 15.41 -47.97
C THR A 317 -23.26 14.71 -49.28
N ARG A 318 -22.60 13.55 -49.23
CA ARG A 318 -22.33 12.72 -50.41
C ARG A 318 -23.63 12.26 -51.10
N LYS A 319 -24.62 11.78 -50.35
CA LYS A 319 -25.94 11.40 -50.90
C LYS A 319 -26.65 12.60 -51.56
N SER A 320 -26.60 13.76 -50.92
CA SER A 320 -27.14 14.99 -51.50
C SER A 320 -26.42 15.37 -52.79
N LEU A 321 -25.09 15.29 -52.82
CA LEU A 321 -24.29 15.52 -54.02
C LEU A 321 -24.66 14.55 -55.14
N GLU A 322 -24.74 13.25 -54.87
CA GLU A 322 -25.16 12.23 -55.84
C GLU A 322 -26.55 12.52 -56.41
N GLN A 323 -27.51 12.92 -55.56
CA GLN A 323 -28.84 13.35 -56.01
C GLN A 323 -28.78 14.59 -56.91
N THR A 324 -27.98 15.60 -56.54
CA THR A 324 -27.82 16.80 -57.38
C THR A 324 -27.15 16.48 -58.71
N MET A 325 -26.15 15.60 -58.73
CA MET A 325 -25.51 15.14 -59.96
C MET A 325 -26.48 14.35 -60.84
N ALA A 326 -27.29 13.46 -60.27
CA ALA A 326 -28.33 12.74 -61.00
C ALA A 326 -29.37 13.69 -61.59
N ASN A 327 -29.79 14.71 -60.85
CA ASN A 327 -30.70 15.75 -61.34
C ASN A 327 -30.05 16.58 -62.46
N LYS A 328 -28.76 16.90 -62.33
CA LYS A 328 -27.99 17.58 -63.38
C LYS A 328 -27.94 16.74 -64.66
N CYS A 329 -27.63 15.45 -64.58
CA CYS A 329 -27.61 14.55 -65.74
C CYS A 329 -28.98 14.49 -66.43
N LYS A 330 -30.07 14.37 -65.66
CA LYS A 330 -31.44 14.40 -66.20
C LYS A 330 -31.73 15.71 -66.93
N LEU A 331 -31.31 16.83 -66.36
CA LEU A 331 -31.48 18.16 -66.98
C LEU A 331 -30.65 18.32 -68.26
N GLU A 332 -29.39 17.86 -68.25
CA GLU A 332 -28.52 17.84 -69.43
C GLU A 332 -29.13 16.97 -70.55
N GLU A 333 -29.71 15.82 -70.22
CA GLU A 333 -30.39 14.94 -71.17
C GLU A 333 -31.62 15.62 -71.80
N ILE A 334 -32.49 16.22 -70.98
CA ILE A 334 -33.66 16.97 -71.45
C ILE A 334 -33.23 18.14 -72.34
N LEU A 335 -32.22 18.91 -71.94
CA LEU A 335 -31.70 20.02 -72.75
C LEU A 335 -31.09 19.53 -74.06
N SER A 336 -30.40 18.40 -74.06
CA SER A 336 -29.87 17.79 -75.28
C SER A 336 -30.98 17.30 -76.22
N GLN A 337 -32.05 16.69 -75.68
CA GLN A 337 -33.22 16.29 -76.46
C GLN A 337 -33.94 17.50 -77.06
N ALA A 338 -34.14 18.57 -76.27
CA ALA A 338 -34.75 19.82 -76.74
C ALA A 338 -33.89 20.51 -77.81
N ALA A 339 -32.57 20.59 -77.61
CA ALA A 339 -31.63 21.11 -78.59
C ALA A 339 -31.60 20.25 -79.87
N GLY A 340 -31.75 18.94 -79.75
CA GLY A 340 -31.88 18.00 -80.85
C GLY A 340 -33.16 18.20 -81.66
N ALA A 341 -34.31 18.38 -80.99
CA ALA A 341 -35.59 18.69 -81.63
C ALA A 341 -35.54 20.04 -82.38
N LEU A 342 -34.96 21.08 -81.76
CA LEU A 342 -34.72 22.38 -82.40
C LEU A 342 -33.80 22.25 -83.61
N ARG A 343 -32.70 21.50 -83.49
CA ARG A 343 -31.77 21.27 -84.60
C ARG A 343 -32.44 20.50 -85.74
N GLY A 344 -33.19 19.44 -85.45
CA GLY A 344 -33.90 18.64 -86.44
C GLY A 344 -34.93 19.44 -87.24
N ALA A 345 -35.61 20.40 -86.59
CA ALA A 345 -36.51 21.33 -87.25
C ALA A 345 -35.78 22.37 -88.12
N LEU A 346 -34.59 22.82 -87.70
CA LEU A 346 -33.81 23.89 -88.37
C LEU A 346 -32.82 23.40 -89.44
N THR A 347 -32.34 22.16 -89.39
CA THR A 347 -31.34 21.61 -90.34
C THR A 347 -31.93 20.73 -91.44
N ARG A 348 -33.25 20.58 -91.51
CA ARG A 348 -33.93 19.86 -92.59
C ARG A 348 -33.92 20.69 -93.88
N THR A 349 -32.74 20.85 -94.48
CA THR A 349 -32.60 21.23 -95.90
C THR A 349 -32.88 19.98 -96.71
N ALA A 350 -34.02 19.96 -97.39
CA ALA A 350 -34.55 18.82 -98.11
C ALA A 350 -33.56 18.28 -99.17
N PRO A 351 -33.44 16.95 -99.36
CA PRO A 351 -33.19 16.41 -100.69
C PRO A 351 -34.49 16.50 -101.50
N GLU A 352 -34.37 16.95 -102.73
CA GLU A 352 -35.48 17.16 -103.67
C GLU A 352 -36.34 15.90 -103.84
N GLY A 353 -37.66 16.01 -103.65
CA GLY A 353 -38.59 15.01 -104.18
C GLY A 353 -39.83 14.62 -103.37
N GLU A 354 -40.10 15.18 -102.18
CA GLU A 354 -41.34 14.88 -101.44
C GLU A 354 -42.02 16.15 -100.91
N GLU A 355 -43.35 16.11 -100.88
CA GLU A 355 -44.30 17.21 -100.60
C GLU A 355 -43.78 18.23 -99.58
N GLU A 356 -43.78 19.51 -99.98
CA GLU A 356 -43.41 20.64 -99.12
C GLU A 356 -44.30 20.70 -97.88
N LEU A 357 -43.82 20.16 -96.77
CA LEU A 357 -44.41 20.46 -95.46
C LEU A 357 -44.28 21.97 -95.23
N SER A 358 -45.41 22.65 -95.10
CA SER A 358 -45.47 24.10 -94.89
C SER A 358 -44.61 24.51 -93.69
N ASP A 359 -43.98 25.69 -93.73
CA ASP A 359 -43.21 26.21 -92.59
C ASP A 359 -44.02 26.22 -91.27
N VAL A 360 -45.35 26.31 -91.40
CA VAL A 360 -46.31 26.21 -90.29
C VAL A 360 -46.35 24.80 -89.69
N GLU A 361 -46.41 23.77 -90.53
CA GLU A 361 -46.49 22.36 -90.08
C GLU A 361 -45.17 21.89 -89.45
N ARG A 362 -44.03 22.39 -89.96
CA ARG A 362 -42.71 22.14 -89.35
C ARG A 362 -42.60 22.78 -87.97
N ARG A 363 -43.11 24.01 -87.84
CA ARG A 363 -43.18 24.73 -86.57
C ARG A 363 -44.10 24.01 -85.58
N ASP A 364 -45.27 23.55 -86.04
CA ASP A 364 -46.23 22.85 -85.18
C ASP A 364 -45.67 21.51 -84.71
N HIS A 365 -45.02 20.74 -85.58
CA HIS A 365 -44.34 19.50 -85.19
C HIS A 365 -43.19 19.74 -84.20
N MET A 366 -42.40 20.81 -84.39
CA MET A 366 -41.34 21.20 -83.46
C MET A 366 -41.92 21.59 -82.09
N LEU A 367 -43.00 22.37 -82.07
CA LEU A 367 -43.68 22.77 -80.84
C LEU A 367 -44.30 21.58 -80.12
N GLU A 368 -44.87 20.62 -80.85
CA GLU A 368 -45.40 19.38 -80.28
C GLU A 368 -44.30 18.51 -79.68
N GLN A 369 -43.16 18.36 -80.36
CA GLN A 369 -42.00 17.64 -79.82
C GLN A 369 -41.41 18.33 -78.58
N LEU A 370 -41.29 19.65 -78.57
CA LEU A 370 -40.83 20.41 -77.40
C LEU A 370 -41.82 20.33 -76.24
N LEU A 371 -43.13 20.35 -76.52
CA LEU A 371 -44.16 20.17 -75.51
C LEU A 371 -44.08 18.78 -74.88
N ASN A 372 -43.83 17.74 -75.67
CA ASN A 372 -43.61 16.38 -75.16
C ASN A 372 -42.36 16.27 -74.28
N ILE A 373 -41.26 16.94 -74.64
CA ILE A 373 -40.03 17.01 -73.83
C ILE A 373 -40.26 17.80 -72.54
N LEU A 374 -41.06 18.85 -72.56
CA LEU A 374 -41.42 19.62 -71.37
C LEU A 374 -42.37 18.85 -70.44
N ASN A 375 -43.31 18.07 -71.01
CA ASN A 375 -44.17 17.16 -70.25
C ASN A 375 -43.35 16.06 -69.56
N SER A 376 -42.36 15.48 -70.25
CA SER A 376 -41.47 14.47 -69.66
C SER A 376 -40.55 15.06 -68.60
N ALA A 377 -40.05 16.29 -68.80
CA ALA A 377 -39.28 17.03 -67.80
C ALA A 377 -40.09 17.30 -66.52
N ALA A 378 -41.34 17.76 -66.67
CA ALA A 378 -42.26 17.99 -65.55
C ALA A 378 -42.61 16.70 -64.81
N ALA A 379 -42.79 15.57 -65.51
CA ALA A 379 -43.01 14.26 -64.91
C ALA A 379 -41.83 13.77 -64.06
N VAL A 380 -40.60 14.20 -64.39
CA VAL A 380 -39.37 13.94 -63.62
C VAL A 380 -39.18 14.94 -62.46
N GLY A 381 -40.10 15.91 -62.32
CA GLY A 381 -40.07 16.94 -61.27
C GLY A 381 -39.14 18.11 -61.59
N LEU A 382 -38.76 18.29 -62.85
CA LEU A 382 -37.88 19.36 -63.32
C LEU A 382 -38.72 20.44 -64.03
N GLY A 383 -38.88 21.60 -63.39
CA GLY A 383 -39.65 22.74 -63.91
C GLY A 383 -41.15 22.68 -63.59
N PRO A 384 -41.90 23.79 -63.81
CA PRO A 384 -43.34 23.81 -63.62
C PRO A 384 -44.04 22.97 -64.67
N ASP A 385 -45.15 22.33 -64.28
CA ASP A 385 -46.00 21.58 -65.20
C ASP A 385 -46.43 22.48 -66.38
N PRO A 386 -46.19 22.08 -67.65
CA PRO A 386 -46.58 22.87 -68.81
C PRO A 386 -48.08 23.15 -68.90
N ALA A 387 -48.95 22.41 -68.19
CA ALA A 387 -50.37 22.76 -68.03
C ALA A 387 -50.61 24.07 -67.23
N ILE A 388 -49.58 24.57 -66.55
CA ILE A 388 -49.56 25.83 -65.79
C ILE A 388 -48.97 26.98 -66.64
N LEU A 389 -48.17 26.66 -67.67
CA LEU A 389 -47.67 27.67 -68.62
C LEU A 389 -48.86 28.31 -69.37
N GLY A 390 -49.05 29.62 -69.17
CA GLY A 390 -50.16 30.40 -69.73
C GLY A 390 -51.22 30.83 -68.72
N LYS A 391 -51.26 30.24 -67.51
CA LYS A 391 -52.18 30.67 -66.43
C LYS A 391 -51.64 31.83 -65.57
N GLN A 392 -50.43 32.31 -65.87
CA GLN A 392 -49.78 33.40 -65.13
C GLN A 392 -49.86 34.78 -65.80
N PHE A 393 -50.49 34.90 -66.98
CA PHE A 393 -50.61 36.20 -67.66
C PHE A 393 -51.81 37.05 -67.21
N ASN A 394 -52.71 36.50 -66.39
CA ASN A 394 -53.83 37.23 -65.80
C ASN A 394 -53.88 36.96 -64.29
N GLN A 395 -52.98 37.60 -63.54
CA GLN A 395 -53.20 37.92 -62.13
C GLN A 395 -52.23 39.01 -61.70
N THR A 396 -52.59 40.25 -62.05
CA THR A 396 -52.36 41.39 -61.16
C THR A 396 -53.09 41.10 -59.85
N GLY A 397 -52.34 40.68 -58.85
CA GLY A 397 -52.81 40.46 -57.49
C GLY A 397 -51.61 40.34 -56.58
N ALA A 398 -51.14 41.48 -56.06
CA ALA A 398 -50.21 41.49 -54.93
C ALA A 398 -50.78 40.65 -53.77
N PRO A 399 -49.94 39.89 -53.06
CA PRO A 399 -49.82 40.19 -51.63
C PRO A 399 -48.36 39.96 -51.13
N PRO A 400 -48.11 40.16 -49.83
CA PRO A 400 -47.45 41.32 -49.28
C PRO A 400 -45.94 41.14 -49.09
N VAL A 401 -45.20 42.24 -49.17
CA VAL A 401 -43.90 42.37 -48.50
C VAL A 401 -44.13 42.18 -47.00
N ARG A 402 -43.62 41.07 -46.44
CA ARG A 402 -43.39 40.96 -44.99
C ARG A 402 -41.95 40.57 -44.74
N MET A 403 -41.20 41.59 -44.33
CA MET A 403 -39.84 41.51 -43.80
C MET A 403 -39.72 40.42 -42.73
N PRO A 404 -38.53 39.79 -42.56
CA PRO A 404 -38.28 38.88 -41.46
C PRO A 404 -38.10 39.69 -40.17
N THR A 405 -39.19 40.06 -39.52
CA THR A 405 -39.15 40.61 -38.17
C THR A 405 -39.13 39.46 -37.17
N SER A 406 -37.97 39.33 -36.54
CA SER A 406 -37.78 38.78 -35.20
C SER A 406 -38.98 39.05 -34.29
N ALA A 407 -39.67 37.99 -33.84
CA ALA A 407 -40.46 37.91 -32.59
C ALA A 407 -41.30 36.62 -32.60
N ARG A 408 -40.67 35.47 -32.33
CA ARG A 408 -41.38 34.32 -31.77
C ARG A 408 -41.68 34.65 -30.30
N ALA A 409 -42.88 35.15 -30.03
CA ALA A 409 -43.46 35.11 -28.70
C ALA A 409 -43.79 33.65 -28.39
N PHE A 410 -42.95 33.02 -27.59
CA PHE A 410 -43.24 31.74 -26.95
C PHE A 410 -44.41 31.93 -25.98
N ARG A 411 -45.48 31.14 -26.14
CA ARG A 411 -46.36 30.86 -25.00
C ARG A 411 -45.53 30.04 -24.01
N LYS A 412 -45.48 30.51 -22.77
CA LYS A 412 -44.96 29.76 -21.62
C LYS A 412 -45.81 28.50 -21.47
N GLY A 413 -45.27 27.33 -21.74
CA GLY A 413 -45.97 26.07 -21.44
C GLY A 413 -45.49 24.80 -22.13
N ASP A 414 -45.18 24.82 -23.43
CA ASP A 414 -45.05 23.55 -24.17
C ASP A 414 -43.75 23.46 -24.98
N MET A 415 -42.73 22.88 -24.36
CA MET A 415 -41.68 22.12 -25.05
C MET A 415 -41.44 20.83 -24.29
N GLN A 416 -41.57 19.70 -25.00
CA GLN A 416 -41.10 18.40 -24.56
C GLN A 416 -39.57 18.46 -24.41
N MET A 417 -39.10 18.18 -23.20
CA MET A 417 -37.69 18.04 -22.86
C MET A 417 -37.21 16.64 -23.25
N SER A 418 -36.03 16.56 -23.86
CA SER A 418 -35.25 15.30 -23.96
C SER A 418 -34.99 14.70 -22.57
N PRO A 419 -34.84 13.37 -22.47
CA PRO A 419 -34.75 12.66 -21.20
C PRO A 419 -33.31 12.68 -20.68
N LEU A 420 -32.85 13.82 -20.15
CA LEU A 420 -31.64 13.85 -19.34
C LEU A 420 -31.63 15.03 -18.37
N ALA A 421 -32.51 14.97 -17.36
CA ALA A 421 -32.39 15.75 -16.12
C ALA A 421 -33.40 15.26 -15.08
N LYS A 422 -33.12 14.11 -14.46
CA LYS A 422 -33.67 13.80 -13.13
C LYS A 422 -32.51 13.81 -12.14
N GLY A 423 -32.53 14.80 -11.26
CA GLY A 423 -31.67 14.82 -10.07
C GLY A 423 -30.47 15.75 -10.16
N SER A 424 -30.68 17.06 -10.07
CA SER A 424 -29.79 17.93 -9.29
C SER A 424 -30.41 19.32 -9.14
N THR A 425 -30.56 19.76 -7.90
CA THR A 425 -30.79 21.16 -7.56
C THR A 425 -29.48 21.91 -7.76
N LEU A 426 -29.36 22.71 -8.83
CA LEU A 426 -28.24 23.63 -8.99
C LEU A 426 -28.32 24.75 -7.93
N PRO A 427 -27.21 25.11 -7.24
CA PRO A 427 -27.19 26.22 -6.31
C PRO A 427 -27.14 27.56 -7.07
N HIS A 428 -27.87 28.55 -6.54
CA HIS A 428 -27.79 29.95 -6.97
C HIS A 428 -26.47 30.57 -6.55
N TYR A 429 -25.75 31.18 -7.50
CA TYR A 429 -24.70 32.15 -7.21
C TYR A 429 -24.94 33.40 -8.04
N SER A 430 -25.04 34.56 -7.39
CA SER A 430 -25.04 35.88 -8.02
C SER A 430 -23.63 36.49 -7.95
N LEU A 431 -23.29 37.32 -8.93
CA LEU A 431 -22.00 38.01 -9.04
C LEU A 431 -21.69 38.78 -7.74
N GLY A 432 -20.64 38.34 -7.03
CA GLY A 432 -20.20 38.89 -5.74
C GLY A 432 -19.95 37.83 -4.65
N ASP A 433 -20.31 36.57 -4.87
CA ASP A 433 -20.08 35.49 -3.90
C ASP A 433 -18.69 34.86 -4.08
N LEU A 434 -17.78 35.08 -3.12
CA LEU A 434 -16.44 34.49 -3.14
C LEU A 434 -16.54 33.01 -2.76
N GLY A 435 -16.57 32.15 -3.79
CA GLY A 435 -16.76 30.70 -3.72
C GLY A 435 -16.01 29.99 -2.60
N LEU A 436 -16.67 29.87 -1.44
CA LEU A 436 -16.29 28.98 -0.35
C LEU A 436 -17.20 27.75 -0.41
N ILE A 437 -16.57 26.60 -0.66
CA ILE A 437 -17.19 25.27 -0.75
C ILE A 437 -18.07 25.02 0.49
N PRO A 438 -19.36 24.63 0.35
CA PRO A 438 -20.18 24.23 1.47
C PRO A 438 -19.64 22.94 2.10
N ARG A 439 -19.29 22.98 3.40
CA ARG A 439 -18.93 21.77 4.16
C ARG A 439 -20.11 20.78 4.18
N PRO A 440 -19.88 19.47 4.01
CA PRO A 440 -20.92 18.46 4.18
C PRO A 440 -21.52 18.53 5.59
N LYS A 441 -22.85 18.60 5.70
CA LYS A 441 -23.58 18.40 6.96
C LYS A 441 -23.65 16.92 7.31
N HIS A 442 -22.51 16.25 7.43
CA HIS A 442 -22.41 14.95 8.07
C HIS A 442 -21.69 15.16 9.39
N ASN A 443 -22.43 14.96 10.49
CA ASN A 443 -21.89 14.99 11.83
C ASN A 443 -20.92 13.80 11.94
N ILE A 444 -19.60 14.06 11.89
CA ILE A 444 -18.60 13.04 12.16
C ILE A 444 -18.68 12.77 13.66
N PRO A 445 -19.09 11.57 14.10
CA PRO A 445 -19.22 11.29 15.52
C PRO A 445 -17.84 11.44 16.15
N THR A 446 -17.71 12.40 17.06
CA THR A 446 -16.46 12.57 17.80
C THR A 446 -16.35 11.40 18.79
N PHE A 447 -15.15 10.98 19.17
CA PHE A 447 -14.94 9.91 20.18
C PHE A 447 -15.74 10.12 21.49
N LEU A 448 -16.02 11.39 21.82
CA LEU A 448 -16.90 11.81 22.92
C LEU A 448 -18.38 11.41 22.75
N GLU A 449 -18.87 11.34 21.52
CA GLU A 449 -20.27 10.98 21.19
C GLU A 449 -20.46 9.46 21.16
N ALA A 450 -19.45 8.71 20.70
CA ALA A 450 -19.45 7.24 20.74
C ALA A 450 -19.46 6.67 22.17
N THR A 451 -18.86 7.38 23.13
CA THR A 451 -18.83 6.98 24.55
C THR A 451 -20.08 7.39 25.33
N GLN A 452 -20.94 8.26 24.78
CA GLN A 452 -22.23 8.61 25.36
C GLN A 452 -23.32 7.53 25.14
N ASN A 453 -23.12 6.61 24.19
CA ASN A 453 -24.06 5.53 23.89
C ASN A 453 -23.80 4.23 24.68
N LEU A 454 -22.87 4.24 25.63
CA LEU A 454 -22.65 3.12 26.55
C LEU A 454 -23.67 3.14 27.70
N SER A 455 -24.33 2.01 27.89
CA SER A 455 -25.39 1.78 28.89
C SER A 455 -24.96 2.18 30.31
N ALA A 456 -25.89 2.75 31.09
CA ALA A 456 -25.66 3.27 32.43
C ALA A 456 -25.17 2.23 33.46
N THR A 457 -25.17 0.94 33.10
CA THR A 457 -24.84 -0.20 33.96
C THR A 457 -23.45 -0.78 33.73
N THR A 458 -22.62 -0.23 32.83
CA THR A 458 -21.23 -0.70 32.65
C THR A 458 -20.28 0.04 33.60
N ARG A 459 -19.30 -0.67 34.17
CA ARG A 459 -18.32 -0.25 35.20
C ARG A 459 -17.48 1.03 34.92
N LEU A 460 -17.77 1.77 33.85
CA LEU A 460 -17.09 3.01 33.44
C LEU A 460 -18.00 4.27 33.54
N GLY A 461 -19.24 4.15 34.04
CA GLY A 461 -20.18 5.28 34.17
C GLY A 461 -19.71 6.44 35.06
N GLY A 462 -18.76 6.22 35.97
CA GLY A 462 -18.20 7.25 36.86
C GLY A 462 -17.34 8.31 36.15
N LEU A 463 -16.87 8.04 34.93
CA LEU A 463 -15.98 8.94 34.18
C LEU A 463 -16.72 10.09 33.48
N ARG A 464 -18.06 10.06 33.39
CA ARG A 464 -18.86 11.15 32.78
C ARG A 464 -18.72 12.48 33.51
N LYS A 465 -18.38 12.49 34.80
CA LYS A 465 -18.28 13.72 35.62
C LYS A 465 -16.92 14.41 35.57
N VAL A 466 -15.89 13.76 35.02
CA VAL A 466 -14.50 14.26 35.08
C VAL A 466 -14.13 15.07 33.82
N LEU A 467 -14.83 14.86 32.70
CA LEU A 467 -14.50 15.46 31.39
C LEU A 467 -15.04 16.88 31.15
N THR A 468 -15.80 17.48 32.09
CA THR A 468 -16.34 18.84 31.93
C THR A 468 -15.47 19.93 32.58
N ARG A 469 -14.30 19.58 33.13
CA ARG A 469 -13.33 20.54 33.67
C ARG A 469 -11.92 20.26 33.15
N SER A 470 -11.65 20.63 31.91
CA SER A 470 -10.32 21.12 31.56
C SER A 470 -10.40 22.00 30.31
N VAL A 471 -9.95 23.23 30.51
CA VAL A 471 -9.71 24.22 29.46
C VAL A 471 -8.40 23.83 28.76
N ALA A 472 -8.47 23.71 27.44
CA ALA A 472 -7.40 23.79 26.45
C ALA A 472 -6.08 23.03 26.73
N VAL A 473 -5.88 21.88 26.05
CA VAL A 473 -4.69 21.59 25.21
C VAL A 473 -5.08 20.45 24.26
N GLN A 474 -5.27 20.75 22.98
CA GLN A 474 -5.20 19.76 21.90
C GLN A 474 -3.77 19.77 21.35
N THR A 475 -2.93 18.83 21.78
CA THR A 475 -1.75 18.44 21.01
C THR A 475 -1.60 16.94 21.05
N VAL A 476 -1.70 16.36 19.86
CA VAL A 476 -1.44 14.97 19.55
C VAL A 476 0.06 14.69 19.78
N SER A 477 0.33 13.55 20.42
CA SER A 477 1.64 12.93 20.69
C SER A 477 2.35 13.37 22.00
N ALA A 478 2.16 12.56 23.04
CA ALA A 478 2.93 12.58 24.29
C ALA A 478 4.47 12.54 24.11
N PRO A 479 5.05 11.89 23.07
CA PRO A 479 6.50 11.90 22.85
C PRO A 479 7.06 13.29 22.54
N LYS A 480 6.32 14.13 21.80
CA LYS A 480 6.78 15.47 21.39
C LYS A 480 6.72 16.47 22.54
N ALA A 481 5.76 16.31 23.46
CA ALA A 481 5.67 17.13 24.68
C ALA A 481 6.83 16.83 25.65
N LEU A 482 7.24 15.57 25.77
CA LEU A 482 8.39 15.16 26.58
C LEU A 482 9.71 15.70 26.02
N PHE A 483 9.87 15.68 24.69
CA PHE A 483 11.04 16.25 24.02
C PHE A 483 11.20 17.76 24.28
N TYR A 484 10.11 18.54 24.20
CA TYR A 484 10.17 19.98 24.51
C TYR A 484 10.38 20.27 26.00
N ALA A 485 9.85 19.43 26.90
CA ALA A 485 10.10 19.56 28.33
C ALA A 485 11.59 19.33 28.67
N ASP A 486 12.22 18.34 28.03
CA ASP A 486 13.65 18.03 28.20
C ASP A 486 14.56 19.13 27.60
N GLN A 487 14.16 19.70 26.46
CA GLN A 487 14.85 20.82 25.83
C GLN A 487 14.75 22.12 26.65
N LEU A 488 13.66 22.32 27.41
CA LEU A 488 13.51 23.45 28.32
C LEU A 488 14.30 23.25 29.63
N LEU A 489 14.36 22.01 30.14
CA LEU A 489 15.14 21.67 31.33
C LEU A 489 16.65 21.78 31.07
N SER A 490 17.14 21.34 29.91
CA SER A 490 18.57 21.43 29.54
C SER A 490 19.10 22.86 29.40
N ARG A 491 18.22 23.86 29.22
CA ARG A 491 18.58 25.29 29.19
C ARG A 491 18.42 26.01 30.54
N ALA A 492 17.92 25.35 31.58
CA ALA A 492 17.71 25.96 32.89
C ALA A 492 19.00 26.00 33.74
N PRO A 493 19.21 27.04 34.57
CA PRO A 493 20.33 27.11 35.51
C PRO A 493 20.35 25.89 36.46
N PRO A 494 21.53 25.41 36.88
CA PRO A 494 21.68 24.14 37.62
C PRO A 494 20.87 24.08 38.93
N GLY A 495 20.69 25.22 39.62
CA GLY A 495 19.88 25.28 40.84
C GLY A 495 18.38 25.00 40.63
N THR A 496 17.86 25.26 39.43
CA THR A 496 16.45 25.06 39.07
C THR A 496 16.14 23.60 38.70
N GLN A 497 17.11 22.91 38.10
CA GLN A 497 17.00 21.48 37.78
C GLN A 497 16.93 20.63 39.07
N GLU A 498 17.73 20.99 40.08
CA GLU A 498 17.78 20.28 41.36
C GLU A 498 16.51 20.47 42.20
N THR A 499 15.86 21.65 42.14
CA THR A 499 14.60 21.90 42.85
C THR A 499 13.43 21.12 42.25
N VAL A 500 13.35 21.02 40.92
CA VAL A 500 12.28 20.27 40.24
C VAL A 500 12.41 18.76 40.48
N LEU A 501 13.64 18.24 40.55
CA LEU A 501 13.92 16.84 40.92
C LEU A 501 13.69 16.55 42.41
N ARG A 502 13.81 17.56 43.28
CA ARG A 502 13.49 17.44 44.72
C ARG A 502 11.99 17.44 44.99
N ASP A 503 11.23 18.30 44.32
CA ASP A 503 9.78 18.40 44.52
C ASP A 503 9.03 17.18 43.98
N THR A 504 9.51 16.62 42.86
CA THR A 504 8.96 15.36 42.31
C THR A 504 9.20 14.17 43.25
N ASN A 505 10.36 14.09 43.90
CA ASN A 505 10.68 13.04 44.86
C ASN A 505 9.98 13.20 46.23
N GLN A 506 9.67 14.43 46.65
CA GLN A 506 8.95 14.68 47.92
C GLN A 506 7.45 14.35 47.84
N SER A 507 6.85 14.39 46.65
CA SER A 507 5.42 14.08 46.47
C SER A 507 5.07 12.59 46.52
N ASN A 508 6.07 11.68 46.57
CA ASN A 508 5.86 10.23 46.47
C ASN A 508 6.17 9.43 47.75
N THR A 509 6.38 10.09 48.90
CA THR A 509 6.55 9.42 50.20
C THR A 509 5.47 9.85 51.18
N GLY A 510 4.34 9.14 51.16
CA GLY A 510 3.32 9.24 52.20
C GLY A 510 3.77 8.60 53.52
N TYR A 511 4.58 9.32 54.31
CA TYR A 511 4.71 9.08 55.75
C TYR A 511 4.95 10.41 56.46
N MET A 512 3.95 10.84 57.23
CA MET A 512 4.08 11.92 58.21
C MET A 512 5.08 11.49 59.28
N GLN A 513 6.16 12.25 59.48
CA GLN A 513 6.96 12.20 60.71
C GLN A 513 6.96 13.57 61.40
N PRO A 514 6.88 13.60 62.74
CA PRO A 514 6.83 14.84 63.51
C PRO A 514 8.23 15.45 63.70
N SER A 515 8.26 16.78 63.76
CA SER A 515 9.46 17.61 63.90
C SER A 515 10.26 17.32 65.19
N PRO A 516 11.61 17.33 65.16
CA PRO A 516 12.42 17.19 66.37
C PRO A 516 12.60 18.52 67.11
N PRO A 517 12.83 18.51 68.44
CA PRO A 517 12.96 19.72 69.24
C PRO A 517 14.36 20.32 69.13
N LEU A 518 14.43 21.65 69.15
CA LEU A 518 15.67 22.43 69.12
C LEU A 518 16.49 22.22 70.40
N GLY A 519 17.74 21.77 70.26
CA GLY A 519 18.74 21.70 71.34
C GLY A 519 19.52 23.02 71.53
N PRO A 520 20.21 23.19 72.68
CA PRO A 520 20.75 24.49 73.09
C PRO A 520 22.06 24.86 72.38
N ILE A 521 22.16 26.14 72.01
CA ILE A 521 23.32 26.77 71.39
C ILE A 521 24.43 26.90 72.44
N THR A 522 25.57 26.24 72.22
CA THR A 522 26.80 26.46 73.00
C THR A 522 27.84 27.19 72.15
N THR A 523 28.16 28.43 72.50
CA THR A 523 29.25 29.20 71.90
C THR A 523 30.56 28.87 72.62
N LYS A 524 31.46 28.14 71.96
CA LYS A 524 32.86 28.00 72.41
C LYS A 524 33.68 29.21 71.93
N LYS A 525 34.18 30.01 72.87
CA LYS A 525 35.19 31.04 72.62
C LYS A 525 36.56 30.43 72.92
N LEU A 526 37.36 30.18 71.89
CA LEU A 526 38.78 29.86 72.02
C LEU A 526 39.52 31.14 72.40
N LEU A 527 40.26 31.11 73.51
CA LEU A 527 41.36 32.04 73.77
C LEU A 527 42.57 31.21 74.22
N THR A 528 43.53 31.11 73.32
CA THR A 528 44.92 30.72 73.55
C THR A 528 45.64 31.79 74.36
N SER A 529 46.46 31.43 75.36
CA SER A 529 47.84 31.94 75.51
C SER A 529 48.57 31.36 76.75
N THR A 530 49.69 30.70 76.46
CA THR A 530 51.03 30.77 77.12
C THR A 530 51.25 30.55 78.62
N ALA A 531 52.18 29.61 78.87
CA ALA A 531 53.31 29.64 79.83
C ALA A 531 53.00 29.70 81.34
N HIS A 532 53.26 28.62 82.07
CA HIS A 532 54.59 28.19 82.54
C HIS A 532 54.56 26.73 82.97
#